data_AF-A0A956YLQ9-F1
#
_entry.id   AF-A0A956YLQ9-F1
#
_cell.length_a   1.000
_cell.length_b   1.000
_cell.length_c   1.000
_cell.angle_alpha   90.00
_cell.angle_beta   90.00
_cell.angle_gamma   90.00
#
_symmetry.space_group_name_H-M   'P 1'
#
loop_
_entity.id
_entity.type
_entity.pdbx_description
1 polymer ?
#
loop_
_entity_poly.entity_id
_entity_poly.type
_entity_poly.pdbx_seq_one_letter_code
_entity_poly.pdbx_strand_id
1 'polypeptide(L)'
;MLTEEKMSLEKLYFIYRGHQTFFEALAWWIARGHKLVILPGNHDLEIAWPKVHQRFKDLIYYSFQTNQKKWLAESPSKNGTDPDASPQNDQKSFLERINYHGWFYYKKGVFFAQHGAQYDNLNGTINLLNPYQTREPDPDKRKLNQAFGSLGVATFVAHMEDQFPQWESEGSYSVTLTRLLKEHPWRTARLIGANVWSFARLSWYQFRDTGGFHPNLEQQLPTRAEIQEYGQRFGIDETVVQQIYCSWDPPMFSLGWFRIAALLGLNLLGIVFWVVNLVLKAINWLFHPRGGLVLAATLLLFLLFLPGAAEFLGSLTGITDGWKNSTLNQVLNIPAAGLLIGLMLRAFWSGIADIVQQKKAAKNEKFFQLVFYHDYIFEGAKGVYNIFRANKVDPAPRYYIMGHDHHPGRKRLGYSPGYDGYDFTFFNTGSWLTSFESNSIRRLRTGGVDNEFTFLKIWGQSEIDDPFVDGALDYAAELMRWNDAANRADPQITIGTRQEEAQPVRGFWSALVVAVSLLFGFLLENFWLWSFLGLALGVTLAVIGQLHRIRHKQTMPVAEDFWQEESFAPGRTDCFSDSN
;
A
#
# COMPACT_ATOMS: atom_id res chain seq x y z
N MET A 1 -22.00 -15.25 6.29
CA MET A 1 -20.79 -14.68 5.64
C MET A 1 -21.30 -13.79 4.51
N LEU A 2 -20.66 -12.65 4.24
CA LEU A 2 -21.07 -11.64 3.22
C LEU A 2 -20.97 -12.14 1.76
N THR A 3 -21.15 -13.44 1.56
CA THR A 3 -21.01 -14.13 0.28
C THR A 3 -22.36 -14.44 -0.35
N GLU A 4 -23.45 -14.31 0.39
CA GLU A 4 -24.82 -14.63 -0.06
C GLU A 4 -25.55 -13.35 -0.53
N GLU A 5 -26.43 -13.48 -1.53
CA GLU A 5 -27.18 -12.36 -2.10
C GLU A 5 -28.04 -11.65 -1.03
N LYS A 6 -28.70 -12.40 -0.14
CA LYS A 6 -29.53 -11.83 0.93
C LYS A 6 -28.70 -10.96 1.89
N MET A 7 -27.54 -11.45 2.34
CA MET A 7 -26.66 -10.70 3.24
C MET A 7 -26.07 -9.46 2.53
N SER A 8 -25.82 -9.58 1.22
CA SER A 8 -25.36 -8.49 0.37
C SER A 8 -26.39 -7.36 0.26
N LEU A 9 -27.67 -7.70 0.13
CA LEU A 9 -28.78 -6.74 0.15
C LEU A 9 -28.92 -6.04 1.51
N GLU A 10 -28.75 -6.77 2.61
CA GLU A 10 -28.74 -6.20 3.96
C GLU A 10 -27.54 -5.26 4.15
N LYS A 11 -26.32 -5.65 3.72
CA LYS A 11 -25.13 -4.79 3.71
C LYS A 11 -25.39 -3.48 2.96
N LEU A 12 -25.92 -3.57 1.73
CA LEU A 12 -26.25 -2.39 0.92
C LEU A 12 -27.28 -1.50 1.63
N TYR A 13 -28.27 -2.07 2.30
CA TYR A 13 -29.24 -1.29 3.08
C TYR A 13 -28.58 -0.52 4.23
N PHE A 14 -27.63 -1.13 4.95
CA PHE A 14 -26.87 -0.45 5.99
C PHE A 14 -25.98 0.66 5.42
N ILE A 15 -25.32 0.43 4.28
CA ILE A 15 -24.54 1.45 3.56
C ILE A 15 -25.44 2.64 3.21
N TYR A 16 -26.60 2.39 2.61
CA TYR A 16 -27.55 3.45 2.28
C TYR A 16 -27.99 4.25 3.52
N ARG A 17 -28.33 3.55 4.60
CA ARG A 17 -28.73 4.21 5.86
C ARG A 17 -27.61 5.04 6.47
N GLY A 18 -26.36 4.57 6.40
CA GLY A 18 -25.19 5.27 6.91
C GLY A 18 -24.73 6.44 6.05
N HIS A 19 -25.07 6.44 4.76
CA HIS A 19 -24.52 7.39 3.76
C HIS A 19 -25.59 8.06 2.90
N GLN A 20 -26.72 8.46 3.47
CA GLN A 20 -27.84 9.06 2.72
C GLN A 20 -27.41 10.25 1.86
N THR A 21 -26.60 11.17 2.40
CA THR A 21 -26.10 12.34 1.66
C THR A 21 -25.34 11.96 0.39
N PHE A 22 -24.60 10.84 0.39
CA PHE A 22 -23.92 10.36 -0.82
C PHE A 22 -24.93 9.93 -1.89
N PHE A 23 -25.96 9.16 -1.51
CA PHE A 23 -27.00 8.72 -2.46
C PHE A 23 -27.81 9.90 -3.00
N GLU A 24 -28.10 10.90 -2.16
CA GLU A 24 -28.76 12.14 -2.58
C GLU A 24 -27.93 12.92 -3.59
N ALA A 25 -26.63 13.13 -3.31
CA ALA A 25 -25.72 13.83 -4.21
C ALA A 25 -25.55 13.08 -5.54
N LEU A 26 -25.40 11.76 -5.49
CA LEU A 26 -25.28 10.91 -6.68
C LEU A 26 -26.57 10.89 -7.51
N ALA A 27 -27.73 10.84 -6.85
CA ALA A 27 -29.04 10.92 -7.50
C ALA A 27 -29.24 12.28 -8.20
N TRP A 28 -28.85 13.38 -7.56
CA TRP A 28 -28.84 14.71 -8.18
C TRP A 28 -27.92 14.76 -9.40
N TRP A 29 -26.70 14.22 -9.29
CA TRP A 29 -25.76 14.17 -10.40
C TRP A 29 -26.30 13.38 -11.60
N ILE A 30 -26.92 12.21 -11.38
CA ILE A 30 -27.55 11.43 -12.46
C ILE A 30 -28.74 12.18 -13.05
N ALA A 31 -29.56 12.85 -12.23
CA ALA A 31 -30.72 13.62 -12.68
C ALA A 31 -30.34 14.79 -13.61
N ARG A 32 -29.11 15.31 -13.49
CA ARG A 32 -28.51 16.31 -14.39
C ARG A 32 -28.07 15.73 -15.74
N GLY A 33 -28.37 14.46 -16.02
CA GLY A 33 -28.08 13.79 -17.29
C GLY A 33 -26.72 13.09 -17.34
N HIS A 34 -26.00 13.01 -16.23
CA HIS A 34 -24.74 12.28 -16.18
C HIS A 34 -24.94 10.76 -16.19
N LYS A 35 -23.92 10.01 -16.63
CA LYS A 35 -23.92 8.54 -16.67
C LYS A 35 -23.02 7.98 -15.57
N LEU A 36 -23.53 7.04 -14.79
CA LEU A 36 -22.78 6.34 -13.75
C LEU A 36 -22.35 4.97 -14.28
N VAL A 37 -21.05 4.69 -14.20
CA VAL A 37 -20.45 3.39 -14.52
C VAL A 37 -19.80 2.87 -13.24
N ILE A 38 -20.16 1.65 -12.84
CA ILE A 38 -19.68 1.02 -11.61
C ILE A 38 -18.85 -0.21 -11.98
N LEU A 39 -17.66 -0.32 -11.38
CA LEU A 39 -16.73 -1.45 -11.50
C LEU A 39 -16.54 -2.11 -10.12
N PRO A 40 -16.47 -3.45 -10.02
CA PRO A 40 -16.25 -4.11 -8.74
C PRO A 40 -14.80 -3.93 -8.29
N GLY A 41 -14.65 -3.61 -7.01
CA GLY A 41 -13.43 -3.82 -6.27
C GLY A 41 -13.39 -5.15 -5.54
N ASN A 42 -12.26 -5.42 -4.88
CA ASN A 42 -12.08 -6.58 -3.99
C ASN A 42 -13.00 -6.55 -2.76
N HIS A 43 -13.51 -5.38 -2.38
CA HIS A 43 -14.45 -5.18 -1.27
C HIS A 43 -15.91 -5.03 -1.69
N ASP A 44 -16.16 -4.95 -3.01
CA ASP A 44 -17.48 -4.67 -3.59
C ASP A 44 -17.97 -5.82 -4.48
N LEU A 45 -17.44 -7.03 -4.30
CA LEU A 45 -17.84 -8.19 -5.11
C LEU A 45 -19.35 -8.48 -5.02
N GLU A 46 -20.03 -7.98 -3.98
CA GLU A 46 -21.48 -8.07 -3.85
C GLU A 46 -22.24 -7.40 -4.98
N ILE A 47 -21.64 -6.45 -5.69
CA ILE A 47 -22.30 -5.88 -6.87
C ILE A 47 -22.50 -6.93 -7.96
N ALA A 48 -21.74 -8.03 -8.00
CA ALA A 48 -21.97 -9.09 -8.98
C ALA A 48 -23.41 -9.68 -8.95
N TRP A 49 -24.13 -9.53 -7.83
CA TRP A 49 -25.51 -9.95 -7.70
C TRP A 49 -26.49 -9.04 -8.45
N PRO A 50 -27.28 -9.57 -9.40
CA PRO A 50 -28.28 -8.77 -10.12
C PRO A 50 -29.30 -8.09 -9.21
N LYS A 51 -29.72 -8.73 -8.10
CA LYS A 51 -30.65 -8.07 -7.16
C LYS A 51 -29.99 -6.93 -6.39
N VAL A 52 -28.68 -6.99 -6.13
CA VAL A 52 -27.93 -5.88 -5.52
C VAL A 52 -27.84 -4.71 -6.50
N HIS A 53 -27.58 -4.97 -7.79
CA HIS A 53 -27.65 -3.94 -8.84
C HIS A 53 -29.00 -3.23 -8.85
N GLN A 54 -30.09 -4.00 -8.85
CA GLN A 54 -31.44 -3.46 -8.87
C GLN A 54 -31.72 -2.66 -7.59
N ARG A 55 -31.37 -3.21 -6.42
CA ARG A 55 -31.62 -2.53 -5.15
C ARG A 55 -30.85 -1.23 -5.03
N PHE A 56 -29.61 -1.16 -5.50
CA PHE A 56 -28.83 0.07 -5.52
C PHE A 56 -29.47 1.12 -6.43
N LYS A 57 -29.92 0.73 -7.61
CA LYS A 57 -30.70 1.57 -8.54
C LYS A 57 -31.96 2.12 -7.88
N ASP A 58 -32.72 1.27 -7.18
CA ASP A 58 -33.95 1.67 -6.49
C ASP A 58 -33.66 2.69 -5.37
N LEU A 59 -32.56 2.53 -4.63
CA LEU A 59 -32.17 3.42 -3.54
C LEU A 59 -31.72 4.81 -4.05
N ILE A 60 -30.99 4.86 -5.17
CA ILE A 60 -30.67 6.12 -5.84
C ILE A 60 -31.94 6.80 -6.34
N TYR A 61 -32.81 6.07 -7.03
CA TYR A 61 -34.05 6.64 -7.55
C TYR A 61 -34.99 7.10 -6.44
N TYR A 62 -35.08 6.36 -5.33
CA TYR A 62 -35.80 6.78 -4.13
C TYR A 62 -35.23 8.09 -3.56
N SER A 63 -33.90 8.23 -3.51
CA SER A 63 -33.24 9.47 -3.08
C SER A 63 -33.55 10.65 -4.01
N PHE A 64 -33.64 10.39 -5.32
CA PHE A 64 -34.11 11.37 -6.30
C PHE A 64 -35.56 11.81 -6.01
N GLN A 65 -36.50 10.87 -5.91
CA GLN A 65 -37.92 11.18 -5.73
C GLN A 65 -38.20 11.98 -4.44
N THR A 66 -37.52 11.61 -3.35
CA THR A 66 -37.71 12.25 -2.04
C THR A 66 -37.14 13.67 -1.98
N ASN A 67 -36.07 13.96 -2.73
CA ASN A 67 -35.40 15.26 -2.74
C ASN A 67 -35.76 16.15 -3.94
N GLN A 68 -36.48 15.63 -4.94
CA GLN A 68 -36.81 16.36 -6.17
C GLN A 68 -37.44 17.73 -5.91
N LYS A 69 -38.45 17.82 -5.02
CA LYS A 69 -39.13 19.08 -4.71
C LYS A 69 -38.17 20.11 -4.11
N LYS A 70 -37.26 19.66 -3.24
CA LYS A 70 -36.22 20.50 -2.63
C LYS A 70 -35.29 21.06 -3.71
N TRP A 71 -34.79 20.21 -4.61
CA TRP A 71 -33.88 20.65 -5.67
C TRP A 71 -34.53 21.54 -6.73
N LEU A 72 -35.82 21.33 -7.04
CA LEU A 72 -36.58 22.22 -7.92
C LEU A 72 -36.77 23.60 -7.30
N ALA A 73 -36.88 23.69 -5.97
CA ALA A 73 -36.98 24.97 -5.26
C ALA A 73 -35.60 25.67 -5.12
N GLU A 74 -34.53 24.90 -4.98
CA GLU A 74 -33.16 25.41 -4.82
C GLU A 74 -32.47 25.76 -6.14
N SER A 75 -32.90 25.17 -7.27
CA SER A 75 -32.34 25.46 -8.60
C SER A 75 -32.72 26.88 -9.04
N PRO A 76 -31.80 27.86 -8.99
CA PRO A 76 -32.10 29.22 -9.37
C PRO A 76 -32.08 29.28 -10.89
N SER A 77 -33.23 29.10 -11.52
CA SER A 77 -33.48 29.48 -12.92
C SER A 77 -33.41 31.02 -13.07
N LYS A 78 -32.38 31.69 -12.55
CA LYS A 78 -32.29 33.15 -12.60
C LYS A 78 -31.72 33.67 -13.92
N ASN A 79 -31.04 32.85 -14.72
CA ASN A 79 -30.44 33.30 -15.98
C ASN A 79 -30.94 32.61 -17.25
N GLY A 80 -31.89 31.64 -17.18
CA GLY A 80 -32.59 31.13 -18.37
C GLY A 80 -31.73 30.48 -19.48
N THR A 81 -30.43 30.26 -19.26
CA THR A 81 -29.51 29.75 -20.29
C THR A 81 -29.21 28.26 -20.20
N ASP A 82 -29.80 27.52 -19.26
CA ASP A 82 -29.73 26.05 -19.25
C ASP A 82 -31.15 25.45 -19.46
N PRO A 83 -31.75 25.62 -20.66
CA PRO A 83 -33.11 25.17 -20.97
C PRO A 83 -33.28 23.64 -20.98
N ASP A 84 -32.20 22.85 -20.93
CA ASP A 84 -32.22 21.38 -20.95
C ASP A 84 -32.07 20.72 -19.56
N ALA A 85 -31.97 21.51 -18.50
CA ALA A 85 -31.66 21.05 -17.16
C ALA A 85 -32.87 20.65 -16.30
N SER A 86 -34.08 20.52 -16.87
CA SER A 86 -35.19 19.95 -16.10
C SER A 86 -34.84 18.50 -15.79
N PRO A 87 -34.83 18.08 -14.51
CA PRO A 87 -34.61 16.69 -14.15
C PRO A 87 -35.54 15.81 -14.99
N GLN A 88 -34.97 14.84 -15.71
CA GLN A 88 -35.78 13.90 -16.47
C GLN A 88 -36.58 13.06 -15.47
N ASN A 89 -37.90 13.23 -15.47
CA ASN A 89 -38.80 12.54 -14.53
C ASN A 89 -39.13 11.11 -14.96
N ASP A 90 -38.63 10.66 -16.12
CA ASP A 90 -38.82 9.29 -16.56
C ASP A 90 -37.85 8.36 -15.83
N GLN A 91 -38.40 7.53 -14.93
CA GLN A 91 -37.67 6.54 -14.15
C GLN A 91 -36.79 5.65 -15.03
N LYS A 92 -37.29 5.26 -16.21
CA LYS A 92 -36.56 4.36 -17.12
C LYS A 92 -35.28 5.03 -17.62
N SER A 93 -35.38 6.23 -18.20
CA SER A 93 -34.21 7.01 -18.65
C SER A 93 -33.19 7.27 -17.54
N PHE A 94 -33.67 7.52 -16.31
CA PHE A 94 -32.80 7.73 -15.14
C PHE A 94 -32.01 6.47 -14.80
N LEU A 95 -32.69 5.31 -14.73
CA LEU A 95 -32.08 4.04 -14.36
C LEU A 95 -31.17 3.45 -15.45
N GLU A 96 -31.41 3.78 -16.72
CA GLU A 96 -30.56 3.42 -17.87
C GLU A 96 -29.20 4.14 -17.86
N ARG A 97 -29.08 5.25 -17.13
CA ARG A 97 -27.81 5.96 -16.95
C ARG A 97 -26.86 5.26 -15.96
N ILE A 98 -27.37 4.29 -15.18
CA ILE A 98 -26.59 3.53 -14.20
C ILE A 98 -26.20 2.17 -14.79
N ASN A 99 -24.92 2.00 -15.07
CA ASN A 99 -24.36 0.84 -15.74
C ASN A 99 -23.33 0.13 -14.86
N TYR A 100 -23.32 -1.21 -14.94
CA TYR A 100 -22.39 -2.05 -14.22
C TYR A 100 -21.52 -2.82 -15.21
N HIS A 101 -20.23 -2.88 -14.93
CA HIS A 101 -19.30 -3.75 -15.64
C HIS A 101 -18.57 -4.58 -14.60
N GLY A 102 -18.43 -5.88 -14.85
CA GLY A 102 -17.86 -6.82 -13.91
C GLY A 102 -16.33 -6.82 -13.81
N TRP A 103 -15.60 -6.07 -14.64
CA TRP A 103 -14.14 -6.05 -14.56
C TRP A 103 -13.51 -4.69 -14.90
N PHE A 104 -13.41 -4.35 -16.19
CA PHE A 104 -12.84 -3.07 -16.63
C PHE A 104 -13.82 -2.26 -17.46
N TYR A 105 -13.54 -0.97 -17.57
CA TYR A 105 -14.17 -0.07 -18.52
C TYR A 105 -13.13 0.48 -19.49
N TYR A 106 -13.44 0.39 -20.79
CA TYR A 106 -12.57 0.87 -21.85
C TYR A 106 -13.31 1.87 -22.72
N LYS A 107 -12.71 3.05 -22.89
CA LYS A 107 -13.11 4.02 -23.91
C LYS A 107 -12.03 4.06 -24.98
N LYS A 108 -12.37 3.52 -26.16
CA LYS A 108 -11.47 3.37 -27.31
C LYS A 108 -10.66 4.63 -27.59
N GLY A 109 -9.33 4.49 -27.61
CA GLY A 109 -8.37 5.58 -27.84
C GLY A 109 -8.17 6.57 -26.70
N VAL A 110 -8.97 6.50 -25.62
CA VAL A 110 -8.93 7.48 -24.54
C VAL A 110 -8.33 6.87 -23.29
N PHE A 111 -9.02 5.89 -22.70
CA PHE A 111 -8.58 5.31 -21.44
C PHE A 111 -9.03 3.87 -21.23
N PHE A 112 -8.26 3.17 -20.41
CA PHE A 112 -8.57 1.87 -19.83
C PHE A 112 -8.61 2.02 -18.31
N ALA A 113 -9.71 1.62 -17.67
CA ALA A 113 -9.91 1.73 -16.23
C ALA A 113 -10.30 0.39 -15.61
N GLN A 114 -9.63 0.01 -14.52
CA GLN A 114 -10.02 -1.13 -13.68
C GLN A 114 -9.69 -0.84 -12.21
N HIS A 115 -10.10 -1.71 -11.29
CA HIS A 115 -9.72 -1.54 -9.88
C HIS A 115 -8.21 -1.72 -9.66
N GLY A 116 -7.63 -2.78 -10.22
CA GLY A 116 -6.21 -3.14 -10.04
C GLY A 116 -5.95 -4.16 -8.92
N ALA A 117 -6.98 -4.62 -8.21
CA ALA A 117 -6.83 -5.62 -7.14
C ALA A 117 -6.31 -6.98 -7.63
N GLN A 118 -6.44 -7.28 -8.92
CA GLN A 118 -5.98 -8.55 -9.49
C GLN A 118 -4.46 -8.66 -9.60
N TYR A 119 -3.74 -7.54 -9.51
CA TYR A 119 -2.27 -7.53 -9.43
C TYR A 119 -1.75 -7.64 -7.99
N ASP A 120 -2.66 -7.77 -7.01
CA ASP A 120 -2.35 -8.01 -5.61
C ASP A 120 -2.80 -9.42 -5.25
N ASN A 121 -1.85 -10.32 -5.02
CA ASN A 121 -2.17 -11.72 -4.72
C ASN A 121 -3.04 -11.90 -3.46
N LEU A 122 -3.07 -10.95 -2.53
CA LEU A 122 -3.94 -11.00 -1.35
C LEU A 122 -5.36 -10.55 -1.67
N ASN A 123 -5.51 -9.61 -2.60
CA ASN A 123 -6.78 -8.94 -2.90
C ASN A 123 -7.39 -9.35 -4.25
N GLY A 124 -6.69 -10.14 -5.04
CA GLY A 124 -7.20 -10.74 -6.27
C GLY A 124 -8.29 -11.79 -5.99
N THR A 125 -9.19 -11.92 -6.95
CA THR A 125 -10.22 -12.96 -6.97
C THR A 125 -9.92 -13.95 -8.08
N ILE A 126 -10.28 -15.22 -7.90
CA ILE A 126 -9.94 -16.25 -8.91
C ILE A 126 -10.55 -15.87 -10.26
N ASN A 127 -11.79 -15.37 -10.27
CA ASN A 127 -12.45 -14.90 -11.48
C ASN A 127 -13.27 -13.66 -11.17
N LEU A 128 -12.81 -12.51 -11.64
CA LEU A 128 -13.50 -11.25 -11.44
C LEU A 128 -14.73 -11.10 -12.34
N LEU A 129 -14.69 -11.70 -13.54
CA LEU A 129 -15.82 -11.70 -14.48
C LEU A 129 -17.03 -12.46 -13.93
N ASN A 130 -16.74 -13.52 -13.17
CA ASN A 130 -17.74 -14.37 -12.54
C ASN A 130 -17.25 -14.77 -11.14
N PRO A 131 -17.45 -13.89 -10.13
CA PRO A 131 -16.87 -14.05 -8.80
C PRO A 131 -17.63 -15.04 -7.93
N TYR A 132 -18.32 -16.04 -8.50
CA TYR A 132 -18.99 -17.09 -7.73
C TYR A 132 -18.02 -18.26 -7.43
N GLN A 133 -18.11 -18.87 -6.25
CA GLN A 133 -17.28 -20.01 -5.84
C GLN A 133 -17.50 -21.24 -6.74
N THR A 134 -18.73 -21.42 -7.21
CA THR A 134 -19.14 -22.51 -8.09
C THR A 134 -20.06 -21.95 -9.16
N ARG A 135 -20.08 -22.60 -10.33
CA ARG A 135 -21.13 -22.40 -11.35
C ARG A 135 -22.43 -23.13 -10.95
N GLU A 136 -22.80 -23.02 -9.68
CA GLU A 136 -24.01 -23.62 -9.13
C GLU A 136 -25.23 -23.11 -9.91
N PRO A 137 -26.01 -24.01 -10.55
CA PRO A 137 -27.18 -23.61 -11.32
C PRO A 137 -28.20 -22.87 -10.46
N ASP A 138 -28.36 -23.30 -9.21
CA ASP A 138 -29.29 -22.73 -8.23
C ASP A 138 -28.76 -21.38 -7.70
N PRO A 139 -29.36 -20.23 -8.09
CA PRO A 139 -28.88 -18.92 -7.68
C PRO A 139 -28.87 -18.73 -6.17
N ASP A 140 -29.78 -19.39 -5.44
CA ASP A 140 -29.91 -19.27 -3.99
C ASP A 140 -28.79 -20.00 -3.23
N LYS A 141 -28.08 -20.90 -3.90
CA LYS A 141 -26.92 -21.63 -3.35
C LYS A 141 -25.58 -21.03 -3.77
N ARG A 142 -25.57 -20.09 -4.72
CA ARG A 142 -24.34 -19.42 -5.14
C ARG A 142 -23.75 -18.61 -3.99
N LYS A 143 -22.43 -18.58 -3.95
CA LYS A 143 -21.65 -17.80 -2.98
C LYS A 143 -20.55 -17.07 -3.70
N LEU A 144 -20.21 -15.87 -3.24
CA LEU A 144 -19.07 -15.12 -3.77
C LEU A 144 -17.73 -15.72 -3.34
N ASN A 145 -16.78 -15.74 -4.25
CA ASN A 145 -15.40 -16.11 -4.04
C ASN A 145 -14.60 -14.88 -3.61
N GLN A 146 -14.62 -14.60 -2.30
CA GLN A 146 -13.92 -13.46 -1.74
C GLN A 146 -12.40 -13.61 -1.81
N ALA A 147 -11.73 -12.47 -2.01
CA ALA A 147 -10.28 -12.40 -1.89
C ALA A 147 -9.83 -12.66 -0.44
N PHE A 148 -8.58 -13.06 -0.27
CA PHE A 148 -8.00 -13.33 1.05
C PHE A 148 -8.02 -12.07 1.93
N GLY A 149 -7.69 -10.91 1.37
CA GLY A 149 -7.73 -9.63 2.06
C GLY A 149 -9.12 -9.26 2.59
N SER A 150 -10.19 -9.63 1.89
CA SER A 150 -11.57 -9.38 2.34
C SER A 150 -11.91 -10.14 3.63
N LEU A 151 -11.30 -11.31 3.87
CA LEU A 151 -11.41 -12.01 5.16
C LEU A 151 -10.71 -11.24 6.28
N GLY A 152 -9.54 -10.66 5.97
CA GLY A 152 -8.80 -9.81 6.90
C GLY A 152 -9.61 -8.57 7.29
N VAL A 153 -10.28 -7.96 6.32
CA VAL A 153 -11.17 -6.81 6.58
C VAL A 153 -12.34 -7.19 7.47
N ALA A 154 -13.05 -8.27 7.12
CA ALA A 154 -14.24 -8.71 7.86
C ALA A 154 -13.95 -9.16 9.31
N THR A 155 -12.73 -9.59 9.61
CA THR A 155 -12.38 -10.13 10.93
C THR A 155 -11.53 -9.19 11.76
N PHE A 156 -10.58 -8.48 11.17
CA PHE A 156 -9.70 -7.59 11.90
C PHE A 156 -10.09 -6.13 11.71
N VAL A 157 -10.12 -5.64 10.47
CA VAL A 157 -10.27 -4.21 10.19
C VAL A 157 -11.57 -3.67 10.75
N ALA A 158 -12.71 -4.28 10.43
CA ALA A 158 -14.01 -3.80 10.90
C ALA A 158 -14.11 -3.72 12.45
N HIS A 159 -13.50 -4.68 13.16
CA HIS A 159 -13.45 -4.64 14.63
C HIS A 159 -12.43 -3.64 15.16
N MET A 160 -11.32 -3.42 14.43
CA MET A 160 -10.34 -2.41 14.78
C MET A 160 -10.93 -1.01 14.60
N GLU A 161 -11.66 -0.74 13.53
CA GLU A 161 -12.34 0.53 13.30
C GLU A 161 -13.39 0.85 14.37
N ASP A 162 -14.18 -0.14 14.79
CA ASP A 162 -15.16 0.04 15.87
C ASP A 162 -14.48 0.48 17.19
N GLN A 163 -13.28 -0.02 17.47
CA GLN A 163 -12.55 0.27 18.70
C GLN A 163 -11.58 1.46 18.58
N PHE A 164 -11.11 1.72 17.36
CA PHE A 164 -10.11 2.71 16.99
C PHE A 164 -10.50 3.32 15.62
N PRO A 165 -11.48 4.25 15.58
CA PRO A 165 -12.03 4.79 14.33
C PRO A 165 -11.01 5.41 13.37
N GLN A 166 -9.87 5.84 13.89
CA GLN A 166 -8.78 6.44 13.13
C GLN A 166 -7.79 5.41 12.54
N TRP A 167 -8.00 4.11 12.80
CA TRP A 167 -7.06 3.04 12.44
C TRP A 167 -6.68 3.03 10.96
N GLU A 168 -7.67 3.14 10.07
CA GLU A 168 -7.44 3.11 8.62
C GLU A 168 -6.81 4.41 8.11
N SER A 169 -6.98 5.52 8.81
CA SER A 169 -6.48 6.83 8.37
C SER A 169 -5.03 7.12 8.76
N GLU A 170 -4.41 6.31 9.62
CA GLU A 170 -3.10 6.60 10.23
C GLU A 170 -1.91 5.90 9.56
N GLY A 171 -1.86 5.91 8.23
CA GLY A 171 -0.75 5.34 7.47
C GLY A 171 -0.85 3.82 7.32
N SER A 172 0.29 3.12 7.34
CA SER A 172 0.28 1.68 7.07
C SER A 172 -0.28 0.88 8.26
N TYR A 173 -1.04 -0.18 7.97
CA TYR A 173 -1.61 -1.06 8.99
C TYR A 173 -0.57 -1.55 10.01
N SER A 174 0.69 -1.78 9.61
CA SER A 174 1.75 -2.24 10.50
C SER A 174 2.25 -1.16 11.46
N VAL A 175 2.33 0.10 11.02
CA VAL A 175 2.71 1.25 11.85
C VAL A 175 1.62 1.50 12.88
N THR A 176 0.35 1.54 12.45
CA THR A 176 -0.79 1.72 13.35
C THR A 176 -0.91 0.56 14.34
N LEU A 177 -0.71 -0.69 13.89
CA LEU A 177 -0.70 -1.87 14.79
C LEU A 177 0.36 -1.75 15.87
N THR A 178 1.57 -1.37 15.46
CA THR A 178 2.69 -1.20 16.38
C THR A 178 2.40 -0.10 17.40
N ARG A 179 1.77 1.00 16.97
CA ARG A 179 1.36 2.10 17.84
C ARG A 179 0.30 1.65 18.85
N LEU A 180 -0.77 0.99 18.38
CA LEU A 180 -1.83 0.49 19.26
C LEU A 180 -1.34 -0.58 20.24
N LEU A 181 -0.42 -1.45 19.82
CA LEU A 181 0.20 -2.41 20.74
C LEU A 181 1.05 -1.72 21.82
N LYS A 182 1.64 -0.55 21.54
CA LYS A 182 2.38 0.25 22.54
C LYS A 182 1.45 1.02 23.48
N GLU A 183 0.38 1.62 22.95
CA GLU A 183 -0.54 2.47 23.72
C GLU A 183 -1.59 1.65 24.48
N HIS A 184 -2.05 0.53 23.90
CA HIS A 184 -3.15 -0.30 24.39
C HIS A 184 -2.86 -1.81 24.30
N PRO A 185 -1.73 -2.29 24.84
CA PRO A 185 -1.23 -3.66 24.60
C PRO A 185 -2.27 -4.75 24.86
N TRP A 186 -2.96 -4.70 26.00
CA TRP A 186 -3.93 -5.73 26.38
C TRP A 186 -5.22 -5.69 25.54
N ARG A 187 -5.72 -4.50 25.20
CA ARG A 187 -6.93 -4.34 24.39
C ARG A 187 -6.66 -4.82 22.96
N THR A 188 -5.55 -4.37 22.38
CA THR A 188 -5.14 -4.77 21.03
C THR A 188 -4.82 -6.26 20.96
N ALA A 189 -4.08 -6.82 21.93
CA ALA A 189 -3.79 -8.26 21.97
C ALA A 189 -5.06 -9.11 22.12
N ARG A 190 -6.00 -8.70 22.99
CA ARG A 190 -7.30 -9.38 23.14
C ARG A 190 -8.10 -9.35 21.83
N LEU A 191 -8.12 -8.22 21.13
CA LEU A 191 -8.83 -8.09 19.87
C LEU A 191 -8.21 -8.96 18.78
N ILE A 192 -6.88 -8.97 18.66
CA ILE A 192 -6.17 -9.88 17.74
C ILE A 192 -6.49 -11.34 18.09
N GLY A 193 -6.37 -11.71 19.36
CA GLY A 193 -6.61 -13.08 19.83
C GLY A 193 -8.07 -13.54 19.63
N ALA A 194 -9.04 -12.65 19.82
CA ALA A 194 -10.44 -12.96 19.58
C ALA A 194 -10.75 -13.16 18.08
N ASN A 195 -10.08 -12.41 17.21
CA ASN A 195 -10.36 -12.42 15.77
C ASN A 195 -9.48 -13.39 14.97
N VAL A 196 -8.31 -13.78 15.47
CA VAL A 196 -7.44 -14.76 14.79
C VAL A 196 -8.13 -16.11 14.59
N TRP A 197 -8.96 -16.52 15.56
CA TRP A 197 -9.74 -17.74 15.43
C TRP A 197 -10.84 -17.62 14.37
N SER A 198 -11.54 -16.49 14.34
CA SER A 198 -12.54 -16.20 13.31
C SER A 198 -11.90 -16.17 11.92
N PHE A 199 -10.75 -15.51 11.77
CA PHE A 199 -9.99 -15.45 10.53
C PHE A 199 -9.52 -16.83 10.08
N ALA A 200 -8.93 -17.64 10.97
CA ALA A 200 -8.48 -18.99 10.66
C ALA A 200 -9.67 -19.87 10.22
N ARG A 201 -10.79 -19.79 10.92
CA ARG A 201 -12.02 -20.53 10.60
C ARG A 201 -12.59 -20.12 9.24
N LEU A 202 -12.70 -18.81 8.95
CA LEU A 202 -13.20 -18.32 7.68
C LEU A 202 -12.26 -18.67 6.52
N SER A 203 -10.95 -18.52 6.74
CA SER A 203 -9.92 -18.94 5.78
C SER A 203 -10.02 -20.43 5.48
N TRP A 204 -10.24 -21.26 6.50
CA TRP A 204 -10.47 -22.69 6.34
C TRP A 204 -11.73 -23.01 5.54
N TYR A 205 -12.86 -22.34 5.82
CA TYR A 205 -14.08 -22.52 5.05
C TYR A 205 -13.91 -22.09 3.60
N GLN A 206 -13.35 -20.91 3.36
CA GLN A 206 -13.08 -20.41 2.01
C GLN A 206 -12.16 -21.38 1.28
N PHE A 207 -11.08 -21.85 1.91
CA PHE A 207 -10.14 -22.79 1.33
C PHE A 207 -10.79 -24.15 0.99
N ARG A 208 -11.58 -24.70 1.92
CA ARG A 208 -12.31 -25.96 1.70
C ARG A 208 -13.30 -25.84 0.55
N ASP A 209 -14.07 -24.74 0.53
CA ASP A 209 -15.17 -24.54 -0.41
C ASP A 209 -14.67 -24.07 -1.80
N THR A 210 -13.55 -23.35 -1.88
CA THR A 210 -12.87 -23.00 -3.14
C THR A 210 -12.06 -24.16 -3.72
N GLY A 211 -12.04 -25.31 -3.04
CA GLY A 211 -11.42 -26.50 -3.56
C GLY A 211 -9.90 -26.45 -3.50
N GLY A 212 -9.32 -26.03 -2.37
CA GLY A 212 -7.87 -26.02 -2.17
C GLY A 212 -7.15 -27.38 -2.32
N PHE A 213 -7.91 -28.45 -2.58
CA PHE A 213 -7.48 -29.79 -3.01
C PHE A 213 -8.25 -30.34 -4.23
N HIS A 214 -9.13 -29.56 -4.85
CA HIS A 214 -10.07 -30.01 -5.87
C HIS A 214 -9.60 -29.67 -7.30
N PRO A 215 -9.73 -30.60 -8.27
CA PRO A 215 -9.35 -30.40 -9.68
C PRO A 215 -10.20 -29.36 -10.45
N ASN A 216 -11.11 -28.64 -9.80
CA ASN A 216 -12.11 -27.80 -10.48
C ASN A 216 -11.72 -26.31 -10.57
N LEU A 217 -10.45 -25.94 -10.35
CA LEU A 217 -9.99 -24.57 -10.56
C LEU A 217 -10.35 -24.07 -11.97
N GLU A 218 -10.29 -24.97 -12.96
CA GLU A 218 -10.74 -24.70 -14.33
C GLU A 218 -12.18 -24.19 -14.39
N GLN A 219 -13.11 -24.76 -13.60
CA GLN A 219 -14.51 -24.31 -13.59
C GLN A 219 -14.68 -22.89 -13.02
N GLN A 220 -13.73 -22.43 -12.21
CA GLN A 220 -13.72 -21.08 -11.68
C GLN A 220 -13.09 -20.08 -12.65
N LEU A 221 -12.26 -20.51 -13.61
CA LEU A 221 -11.71 -19.62 -14.64
C LEU A 221 -12.84 -19.07 -15.54
N PRO A 222 -12.64 -17.89 -16.16
CA PRO A 222 -13.58 -17.35 -17.12
C PRO A 222 -13.73 -18.30 -18.30
N THR A 223 -14.95 -18.41 -18.80
CA THR A 223 -15.21 -19.06 -20.08
C THR A 223 -14.71 -18.20 -21.23
N ARG A 224 -14.43 -18.84 -22.37
CA ARG A 224 -14.21 -18.12 -23.62
C ARG A 224 -15.39 -17.20 -23.97
N ALA A 225 -16.62 -17.62 -23.71
CA ALA A 225 -17.81 -16.82 -23.97
C ALA A 225 -17.82 -15.51 -23.15
N GLU A 226 -17.46 -15.55 -21.87
CA GLU A 226 -17.35 -14.35 -21.02
C GLU A 226 -16.27 -13.39 -21.53
N ILE A 227 -15.11 -13.91 -21.96
CA ILE A 227 -14.02 -13.11 -22.55
C ILE A 227 -14.44 -12.49 -23.88
N GLN A 228 -15.08 -13.28 -24.74
CA GLN A 228 -15.58 -12.84 -26.04
C GLN A 228 -16.65 -11.75 -25.87
N GLU A 229 -17.55 -11.91 -24.90
CA GLU A 229 -18.57 -10.89 -24.60
C GLU A 229 -17.91 -9.55 -24.21
N TYR A 230 -16.86 -9.58 -23.39
CA TYR A 230 -16.11 -8.37 -23.02
C TYR A 230 -15.38 -7.76 -24.21
N GLY A 231 -14.74 -8.57 -25.05
CA GLY A 231 -14.11 -8.12 -26.28
C GLY A 231 -15.11 -7.42 -27.20
N GLN A 232 -16.25 -8.06 -27.47
CA GLN A 232 -17.33 -7.50 -28.29
C GLN A 232 -17.87 -6.18 -27.73
N ARG A 233 -18.12 -6.12 -26.41
CA ARG A 233 -18.65 -4.93 -25.73
C ARG A 233 -17.80 -3.69 -25.94
N PHE A 234 -16.48 -3.86 -26.01
CA PHE A 234 -15.52 -2.76 -26.09
C PHE A 234 -14.83 -2.63 -27.45
N GLY A 235 -15.15 -3.50 -28.40
CA GLY A 235 -14.49 -3.57 -29.71
C GLY A 235 -13.00 -3.91 -29.60
N ILE A 236 -12.65 -4.78 -28.66
CA ILE A 236 -11.29 -5.30 -28.43
C ILE A 236 -11.29 -6.78 -28.83
N ASP A 237 -10.21 -7.24 -29.47
CA ASP A 237 -10.06 -8.65 -29.82
C ASP A 237 -10.06 -9.55 -28.58
N GLU A 238 -10.69 -10.73 -28.69
CA GLU A 238 -10.79 -11.68 -27.57
C GLU A 238 -9.41 -12.07 -27.01
N THR A 239 -8.39 -12.19 -27.87
CA THR A 239 -7.03 -12.57 -27.49
C THR A 239 -6.37 -11.49 -26.61
N VAL A 240 -6.66 -10.22 -26.86
CA VAL A 240 -6.18 -9.10 -26.04
C VAL A 240 -6.83 -9.15 -24.66
N VAL A 241 -8.14 -9.36 -24.59
CA VAL A 241 -8.87 -9.49 -23.30
C VAL A 241 -8.39 -10.71 -22.52
N GLN A 242 -8.04 -11.80 -23.21
CA GLN A 242 -7.44 -12.99 -22.63
C GLN A 242 -6.03 -12.72 -22.06
N GLN A 243 -5.15 -12.06 -22.82
CA GLN A 243 -3.79 -11.72 -22.37
C GLN A 243 -3.80 -10.75 -21.17
N ILE A 244 -4.63 -9.71 -21.28
CA ILE A 244 -5.48 -9.17 -20.22
C ILE A 244 -5.47 -9.92 -18.88
N TYR A 245 -6.40 -10.83 -18.81
CA TYR A 245 -6.74 -11.66 -17.67
C TYR A 245 -5.54 -12.54 -17.23
N CYS A 246 -4.80 -13.11 -18.18
CA CYS A 246 -3.63 -13.95 -17.91
C CYS A 246 -2.42 -13.19 -17.35
N SER A 247 -2.40 -11.85 -17.43
CA SER A 247 -1.27 -11.04 -16.93
C SER A 247 -1.21 -10.93 -15.41
N TRP A 248 -2.22 -11.43 -14.71
CA TRP A 248 -2.36 -11.30 -13.27
C TRP A 248 -1.56 -12.32 -12.49
N ASP A 249 -1.16 -11.94 -11.29
CA ASP A 249 -0.63 -12.91 -10.34
C ASP A 249 -1.77 -13.81 -9.85
N PRO A 250 -1.56 -15.13 -9.77
CA PRO A 250 -2.56 -16.04 -9.22
C PRO A 250 -2.92 -15.61 -7.79
N PRO A 251 -4.22 -15.42 -7.46
CA PRO A 251 -4.66 -15.06 -6.12
C PRO A 251 -4.16 -16.07 -5.08
N MET A 252 -3.95 -15.64 -3.84
CA MET A 252 -3.37 -16.46 -2.77
C MET A 252 -4.08 -17.80 -2.59
N PHE A 253 -5.41 -17.83 -2.69
CA PHE A 253 -6.19 -19.07 -2.56
C PHE A 253 -5.97 -20.07 -3.71
N SER A 254 -5.51 -19.61 -4.88
CA SER A 254 -5.20 -20.48 -6.02
C SER A 254 -3.83 -21.17 -5.92
N LEU A 255 -2.95 -20.73 -5.01
CA LEU A 255 -1.58 -21.24 -4.88
C LEU A 255 -1.52 -22.64 -4.20
N GLY A 256 -2.62 -23.12 -3.64
CA GLY A 256 -2.73 -24.40 -2.94
C GLY A 256 -2.17 -24.37 -1.51
N TRP A 257 -2.67 -25.27 -0.65
CA TRP A 257 -2.30 -25.29 0.78
C TRP A 257 -0.80 -25.42 1.01
N PHE A 258 -0.09 -26.22 0.22
CA PHE A 258 1.35 -26.40 0.43
C PHE A 258 2.13 -25.10 0.29
N ARG A 259 1.76 -24.22 -0.67
CA ARG A 259 2.40 -22.92 -0.81
C ARG A 259 1.98 -21.95 0.29
N ILE A 260 0.69 -21.93 0.65
CA ILE A 260 0.21 -21.09 1.76
C ILE A 260 0.87 -21.52 3.07
N ALA A 261 0.90 -22.81 3.37
CA ALA A 261 1.56 -23.38 4.54
C ALA A 261 3.07 -23.18 4.51
N ALA A 262 3.72 -23.24 3.35
CA ALA A 262 5.13 -22.90 3.22
C ALA A 262 5.36 -21.41 3.50
N LEU A 263 4.53 -20.50 2.96
CA LEU A 263 4.61 -19.07 3.23
C LEU A 263 4.35 -18.75 4.71
N LEU A 264 3.31 -19.33 5.30
CA LEU A 264 3.02 -19.21 6.73
C LEU A 264 4.13 -19.83 7.58
N GLY A 265 4.66 -20.99 7.17
CA GLY A 265 5.76 -21.68 7.83
C GLY A 265 7.05 -20.86 7.80
N LEU A 266 7.39 -20.24 6.68
CA LEU A 266 8.52 -19.31 6.55
C LEU A 266 8.32 -18.07 7.43
N ASN A 267 7.11 -17.54 7.51
CA ASN A 267 6.79 -16.42 8.41
C ASN A 267 6.87 -16.83 9.88
N LEU A 268 6.35 -18.01 10.25
CA LEU A 268 6.45 -18.56 11.60
C LEU A 268 7.91 -18.83 11.98
N LEU A 269 8.72 -19.37 11.06
CA LEU A 269 10.17 -19.52 11.26
C LEU A 269 10.83 -18.15 11.46
N GLY A 270 10.42 -17.12 10.71
CA GLY A 270 10.84 -15.75 10.92
C GLY A 270 10.49 -15.20 12.30
N ILE A 271 9.26 -15.46 12.78
CA ILE A 271 8.80 -15.08 14.13
C ILE A 271 9.59 -15.84 15.20
N VAL A 272 9.75 -17.15 15.05
CA VAL A 272 10.54 -17.99 15.97
C VAL A 272 11.98 -17.49 16.02
N PHE A 273 12.61 -17.22 14.87
CA PHE A 273 13.96 -16.65 14.82
C PHE A 273 14.02 -15.27 15.48
N TRP A 274 12.99 -14.44 15.31
CA TRP A 274 12.88 -13.15 15.97
C TRP A 274 12.75 -13.29 17.49
N VAL A 275 11.91 -14.21 18.00
CA VAL A 275 11.76 -14.51 19.43
C VAL A 275 13.05 -15.08 20.01
N VAL A 276 13.69 -16.04 19.33
CA VAL A 276 14.99 -16.58 19.75
C VAL A 276 16.03 -15.46 19.82
N ASN A 277 16.07 -14.57 18.83
CA ASN A 277 16.97 -13.41 18.84
C ASN A 277 16.63 -12.43 19.99
N LEU A 278 15.35 -12.22 20.29
CA LEU A 278 14.92 -11.42 21.44
C LEU A 278 15.38 -12.04 22.76
N VAL A 279 15.23 -13.35 22.93
CA VAL A 279 15.69 -14.12 24.10
C VAL A 279 17.20 -14.07 24.21
N LEU A 280 17.94 -14.31 23.12
CA LEU A 280 19.40 -14.20 23.09
C LEU A 280 19.88 -12.78 23.41
N LYS A 281 19.15 -11.74 22.99
CA LYS A 281 19.44 -10.36 23.40
C LYS A 281 19.12 -10.10 24.86
N ALA A 282 18.06 -10.69 25.41
CA ALA A 282 17.74 -10.58 26.83
C ALA A 282 18.80 -11.29 27.67
N ILE A 283 19.23 -12.48 27.27
CA ILE A 283 20.36 -13.22 27.85
C ILE A 283 21.64 -12.37 27.74
N ASN A 284 21.99 -11.90 26.54
CA ASN A 284 23.17 -11.08 26.36
C ASN A 284 23.08 -9.78 27.18
N TRP A 285 21.90 -9.17 27.32
CA TRP A 285 21.69 -8.00 28.19
C TRP A 285 21.92 -8.36 29.66
N LEU A 286 21.36 -9.48 30.15
CA LEU A 286 21.57 -10.00 31.50
C LEU A 286 23.04 -10.26 31.81
N PHE A 287 23.81 -10.78 30.84
CA PHE A 287 25.25 -11.07 30.99
C PHE A 287 26.17 -9.92 30.55
N HIS A 288 25.64 -8.88 29.90
CA HIS A 288 26.40 -7.70 29.54
C HIS A 288 26.78 -6.98 30.84
N PRO A 289 28.01 -6.43 30.96
CA PRO A 289 28.46 -5.75 32.19
C PRO A 289 27.47 -4.72 32.75
N ARG A 290 26.67 -4.10 31.87
CA ARG A 290 25.60 -3.13 32.23
C ARG A 290 24.30 -3.76 32.75
N GLY A 291 23.80 -4.86 32.18
CA GLY A 291 22.56 -5.49 32.65
C GLY A 291 22.80 -6.43 33.83
N GLY A 292 23.98 -7.06 33.88
CA GLY A 292 24.49 -7.75 35.07
C GLY A 292 24.67 -6.78 36.24
N LEU A 293 25.14 -5.54 36.00
CA LEU A 293 25.20 -4.50 37.04
C LEU A 293 23.82 -4.07 37.56
N VAL A 294 22.80 -3.96 36.71
CA VAL A 294 21.43 -3.62 37.15
C VAL A 294 20.81 -4.78 37.93
N LEU A 295 20.97 -6.02 37.46
CA LEU A 295 20.49 -7.20 38.19
C LEU A 295 21.24 -7.39 39.51
N ALA A 296 22.57 -7.22 39.51
CA ALA A 296 23.39 -7.25 40.71
C ALA A 296 23.04 -6.11 41.67
N ALA A 297 22.82 -4.88 41.19
CA ALA A 297 22.39 -3.76 42.04
C ALA A 297 20.99 -3.97 42.62
N THR A 298 20.08 -4.58 41.86
CA THR A 298 18.72 -4.91 42.32
C THR A 298 18.77 -6.05 43.35
N LEU A 299 19.59 -7.08 43.12
CA LEU A 299 19.85 -8.14 44.09
C LEU A 299 20.56 -7.62 45.34
N LEU A 300 21.51 -6.69 45.20
CA LEU A 300 22.21 -6.05 46.32
C LEU A 300 21.26 -5.18 47.13
N LEU A 301 20.38 -4.41 46.48
CA LEU A 301 19.31 -3.66 47.14
C LEU A 301 18.33 -4.60 47.85
N PHE A 302 17.89 -5.68 47.20
CA PHE A 302 17.00 -6.67 47.81
C PHE A 302 17.64 -7.36 49.01
N LEU A 303 18.93 -7.69 48.93
CA LEU A 303 19.73 -8.19 50.05
C LEU A 303 19.82 -7.15 51.17
N LEU A 304 20.04 -5.87 50.88
CA LEU A 304 20.09 -4.80 51.88
C LEU A 304 18.76 -4.54 52.60
N PHE A 305 17.63 -4.92 52.01
CA PHE A 305 16.29 -4.78 52.61
C PHE A 305 15.79 -6.06 53.31
N LEU A 306 16.55 -7.16 53.29
CA LEU A 306 16.24 -8.33 54.11
C LEU A 306 16.54 -8.03 55.59
N PRO A 307 15.60 -8.27 56.52
CA PRO A 307 15.86 -8.16 57.96
C PRO A 307 17.05 -9.04 58.34
N GLY A 308 18.11 -8.46 58.90
CA GLY A 308 19.34 -9.17 59.29
C GLY A 308 20.50 -9.11 58.28
N ALA A 309 20.32 -8.49 57.11
CA ALA A 309 21.39 -8.41 56.10
C ALA A 309 22.61 -7.61 56.56
N ALA A 310 22.42 -6.60 57.42
CA ALA A 310 23.51 -5.86 58.04
C ALA A 310 24.36 -6.74 58.98
N GLU A 311 23.74 -7.66 59.73
CA GLU A 311 24.43 -8.61 60.62
C GLU A 311 25.17 -9.70 59.83
N PHE A 312 24.57 -10.16 58.72
CA PHE A 312 25.21 -11.12 57.82
C PHE A 312 26.42 -10.51 57.08
N LEU A 313 26.32 -9.28 56.59
CA LEU A 313 27.44 -8.59 55.93
C LEU A 313 28.54 -8.19 56.94
N GLY A 314 28.16 -7.85 58.17
CA GLY A 314 29.11 -7.61 59.27
C GLY A 314 29.90 -8.87 59.65
N SER A 315 29.26 -10.05 59.64
CA SER A 315 29.93 -11.31 59.98
C SER A 315 30.85 -11.84 58.86
N LEU A 316 30.52 -11.58 57.60
CA LEU A 316 31.33 -12.00 56.44
C LEU A 316 32.60 -11.16 56.23
N THR A 317 32.56 -9.87 56.56
CA THR A 317 33.70 -8.98 56.30
C THR A 317 34.71 -8.96 57.43
N GLY A 318 34.33 -9.36 58.66
CA GLY A 318 35.21 -9.30 59.82
C GLY A 318 35.68 -7.88 60.18
N ILE A 319 35.09 -6.85 59.57
CA ILE A 319 35.47 -5.45 59.75
C ILE A 319 34.68 -4.90 60.92
N THR A 320 35.25 -5.05 62.12
CA THR A 320 34.93 -4.19 63.26
C THR A 320 36.07 -3.19 63.45
N ASP A 321 35.72 -1.91 63.31
CA ASP A 321 36.37 -0.72 63.88
C ASP A 321 37.69 -0.15 63.33
N GLY A 322 38.15 -0.54 62.14
CA GLY A 322 39.51 -0.21 61.70
C GLY A 322 39.75 0.87 60.63
N TRP A 323 38.79 1.61 60.06
CA TRP A 323 39.07 2.43 58.86
C TRP A 323 38.54 3.88 58.93
N LYS A 324 39.30 4.73 59.62
CA LYS A 324 39.31 6.19 59.44
C LYS A 324 40.76 6.65 59.25
N ASN A 325 41.23 6.70 58.00
CA ASN A 325 42.01 7.83 57.43
C ASN A 325 42.81 7.43 56.16
N SER A 326 42.79 8.37 55.21
CA SER A 326 43.71 8.61 54.08
C SER A 326 43.67 7.79 52.77
N THR A 327 42.84 6.76 52.59
CA THR A 327 42.78 6.04 51.29
C THR A 327 41.64 6.50 50.36
N LEU A 328 40.69 7.29 50.86
CA LEU A 328 39.46 7.63 50.11
C LEU A 328 39.70 8.62 48.96
N ASN A 329 40.70 9.50 49.04
CA ASN A 329 40.98 10.50 47.99
C ASN A 329 41.78 9.96 46.81
N GLN A 330 42.49 8.83 46.94
CA GLN A 330 43.12 8.15 45.80
C GLN A 330 42.15 7.23 45.07
N VAL A 331 41.15 6.70 45.77
CA VAL A 331 40.09 5.88 45.19
C VAL A 331 39.03 6.72 44.46
N LEU A 332 38.95 8.04 44.66
CA LEU A 332 37.97 8.91 44.01
C LEU A 332 38.41 9.52 42.66
N ASN A 333 39.69 9.45 42.28
CA ASN A 333 40.18 9.96 40.98
C ASN A 333 40.10 8.95 39.81
N ILE A 334 40.07 7.65 40.10
CA ILE A 334 39.89 6.58 39.09
C ILE A 334 38.41 6.44 38.64
N PRO A 335 37.40 6.58 39.53
CA PRO A 335 35.98 6.54 39.17
C PRO A 335 35.55 7.69 38.27
N ALA A 336 36.12 8.90 38.43
CA ALA A 336 35.75 10.04 37.60
C ALA A 336 36.20 9.86 36.14
N ALA A 337 37.42 9.35 35.92
CA ALA A 337 37.91 9.00 34.59
C ALA A 337 37.14 7.80 33.99
N GLY A 338 36.82 6.78 34.81
CA GLY A 338 35.98 5.66 34.39
C GLY A 338 34.55 6.07 34.04
N LEU A 339 33.97 7.04 34.76
CA LEU A 339 32.66 7.61 34.50
C LEU A 339 32.67 8.41 33.19
N LEU A 340 33.69 9.24 32.96
CA LEU A 340 33.82 10.03 31.73
C LEU A 340 34.01 9.13 30.50
N ILE A 341 34.88 8.13 30.58
CA ILE A 341 35.06 7.11 29.51
C ILE A 341 33.77 6.32 29.30
N GLY A 342 33.07 5.96 30.38
CA GLY A 342 31.78 5.29 30.33
C GLY A 342 30.69 6.12 29.65
N LEU A 343 30.67 7.44 29.88
CA LEU A 343 29.74 8.40 29.25
C LEU A 343 30.11 8.64 27.77
N MET A 344 31.39 8.74 27.42
CA MET A 344 31.84 8.88 26.03
C MET A 344 31.56 7.62 25.21
N LEU A 345 31.85 6.43 25.76
CA LEU A 345 31.48 5.16 25.12
C LEU A 345 29.97 4.99 25.02
N ARG A 346 29.19 5.52 25.98
CA ARG A 346 27.72 5.53 25.91
C ARG A 346 27.22 6.43 24.79
N ALA A 347 27.74 7.65 24.65
CA ALA A 347 27.37 8.57 23.57
C ALA A 347 27.77 8.02 22.18
N PHE A 348 28.94 7.40 22.10
CA PHE A 348 29.41 6.73 20.88
C PHE A 348 28.53 5.54 20.49
N TRP A 349 28.19 4.66 21.46
CA TRP A 349 27.32 3.52 21.20
C TRP A 349 25.86 3.89 20.96
N SER A 350 25.33 4.96 21.57
CA SER A 350 23.98 5.45 21.27
C SER A 350 23.90 6.01 19.85
N GLY A 351 24.93 6.74 19.39
CA GLY A 351 25.01 7.20 18.00
C GLY A 351 25.05 6.04 16.99
N ILE A 352 25.81 4.99 17.27
CA ILE A 352 25.83 3.78 16.42
C ILE A 352 24.51 3.02 16.48
N ALA A 353 23.89 2.90 17.67
CA ALA A 353 22.61 2.23 17.83
C ALA A 353 21.48 2.95 17.08
N ASP A 354 21.45 4.29 17.09
CA ASP A 354 20.50 5.09 16.33
C ASP A 354 20.71 4.94 14.82
N ILE A 355 21.96 4.93 14.33
CA ILE A 355 22.27 4.69 12.91
C ILE A 355 21.84 3.27 12.49
N VAL A 356 22.07 2.26 13.34
CA VAL A 356 21.66 0.88 13.08
C VAL A 356 20.14 0.71 13.17
N GLN A 357 19.47 1.41 14.10
CA GLN A 357 18.01 1.42 14.20
C GLN A 357 17.37 2.14 13.03
N GLN A 358 17.89 3.29 12.60
CA GLN A 358 17.41 4.00 11.41
C GLN A 358 17.61 3.15 10.14
N LYS A 359 18.77 2.49 10.00
CA LYS A 359 19.00 1.55 8.88
C LYS A 359 18.13 0.30 8.94
N LYS A 360 17.81 -0.22 10.13
CA LYS A 360 16.88 -1.35 10.30
C LYS A 360 15.44 -0.94 10.08
N ALA A 361 15.03 0.24 10.53
CA ALA A 361 13.73 0.81 10.23
C ALA A 361 13.57 0.96 8.71
N ALA A 362 14.55 1.56 8.03
CA ALA A 362 14.55 1.69 6.57
C ALA A 362 14.65 0.34 5.82
N LYS A 363 15.36 -0.67 6.36
CA LYS A 363 15.42 -2.01 5.75
C LYS A 363 14.15 -2.83 5.98
N ASN A 364 13.57 -2.75 7.17
CA ASN A 364 12.31 -3.42 7.48
C ASN A 364 11.19 -2.74 6.70
N GLU A 365 11.17 -1.42 6.64
CA GLU A 365 10.29 -0.65 5.78
C GLU A 365 10.48 -1.03 4.32
N LYS A 366 11.71 -1.17 3.80
CA LYS A 366 11.95 -1.70 2.45
C LYS A 366 11.53 -3.15 2.25
N PHE A 367 11.61 -4.01 3.26
CA PHE A 367 11.15 -5.40 3.18
C PHE A 367 9.63 -5.48 3.19
N PHE A 368 8.97 -4.74 4.09
CA PHE A 368 7.52 -4.58 4.10
C PHE A 368 7.05 -3.82 2.85
N GLN A 369 7.83 -2.90 2.28
CA GLN A 369 7.55 -2.30 1.00
C GLN A 369 7.77 -3.29 -0.15
N LEU A 370 8.77 -4.17 -0.11
CA LEU A 370 8.91 -5.22 -1.12
C LEU A 370 7.76 -6.23 -1.07
N VAL A 371 7.23 -6.52 0.12
CA VAL A 371 6.20 -7.52 0.35
C VAL A 371 4.78 -6.93 0.24
N PHE A 372 4.58 -5.65 0.52
CA PHE A 372 3.26 -4.98 0.57
C PHE A 372 3.16 -3.67 -0.24
N TYR A 373 4.26 -3.05 -0.66
CA TYR A 373 4.29 -1.80 -1.44
C TYR A 373 5.16 -1.91 -2.70
N HIS A 374 5.20 -3.08 -3.33
CA HIS A 374 5.68 -3.07 -4.71
C HIS A 374 4.71 -2.18 -5.49
N ASP A 375 5.20 -1.47 -6.49
CA ASP A 375 4.37 -0.67 -7.40
C ASP A 375 3.56 -1.60 -8.34
N TYR A 376 2.97 -2.66 -7.78
CA TYR A 376 2.39 -3.80 -8.49
C TYR A 376 1.22 -3.34 -9.39
N ILE A 377 0.52 -2.28 -8.99
CA ILE A 377 -0.52 -1.66 -9.82
C ILE A 377 0.08 -0.98 -11.04
N PHE A 378 1.18 -0.24 -10.87
CA PHE A 378 1.88 0.37 -11.99
C PHE A 378 2.47 -0.69 -12.93
N GLU A 379 3.09 -1.73 -12.39
CA GLU A 379 3.60 -2.86 -13.19
C GLU A 379 2.45 -3.60 -13.90
N GLY A 380 1.31 -3.79 -13.24
CA GLY A 380 0.09 -4.30 -13.84
C GLY A 380 -0.38 -3.43 -15.00
N ALA A 381 -0.46 -2.11 -14.81
CA ALA A 381 -0.81 -1.15 -15.85
C ALA A 381 0.16 -1.18 -17.04
N LYS A 382 1.46 -1.31 -16.75
CA LYS A 382 2.51 -1.46 -17.76
C LYS A 382 2.38 -2.77 -18.53
N GLY A 383 2.01 -3.86 -17.87
CA GLY A 383 1.64 -5.13 -18.51
C GLY A 383 0.49 -4.96 -19.49
N VAL A 384 -0.61 -4.32 -19.06
CA VAL A 384 -1.75 -4.01 -19.94
C VAL A 384 -1.30 -3.15 -21.13
N TYR A 385 -0.52 -2.09 -20.89
CA TYR A 385 0.02 -1.24 -21.94
C TYR A 385 0.81 -2.02 -22.99
N ASN A 386 1.72 -2.90 -22.54
CA ASN A 386 2.50 -3.74 -23.44
C ASN A 386 1.63 -4.71 -24.25
N ILE A 387 0.55 -5.25 -23.67
CA ILE A 387 -0.41 -6.11 -24.36
C ILE A 387 -1.15 -5.33 -25.46
N PHE A 388 -1.68 -4.15 -25.18
CA PHE A 388 -2.33 -3.31 -26.20
C PHE A 388 -1.37 -2.99 -27.35
N ARG A 389 -0.11 -2.66 -27.02
CA ARG A 389 0.94 -2.35 -28.01
C ARG A 389 1.32 -3.56 -28.86
N ALA A 390 1.54 -4.72 -28.24
CA ALA A 390 1.94 -5.95 -28.94
C ALA A 390 0.87 -6.42 -29.94
N ASN A 391 -0.41 -6.23 -29.60
CA ASN A 391 -1.53 -6.59 -30.47
C ASN A 391 -1.97 -5.46 -31.42
N LYS A 392 -1.22 -4.34 -31.47
CA LYS A 392 -1.50 -3.19 -32.35
C LYS A 392 -2.96 -2.71 -32.26
N VAL A 393 -3.51 -2.67 -31.04
CA VAL A 393 -4.87 -2.16 -30.83
C VAL A 393 -4.89 -0.68 -31.19
N ASP A 394 -5.72 -0.30 -32.16
CA ASP A 394 -5.74 1.06 -32.71
C ASP A 394 -7.13 1.72 -32.65
N PRO A 395 -7.26 2.92 -32.05
CA PRO A 395 -6.28 3.57 -31.18
C PRO A 395 -6.17 2.88 -29.81
N ALA A 396 -4.92 2.73 -29.33
CA ALA A 396 -4.62 2.27 -27.98
C ALA A 396 -5.07 3.32 -26.93
N PRO A 397 -5.40 2.91 -25.68
CA PRO A 397 -5.76 3.86 -24.64
C PRO A 397 -4.56 4.74 -24.27
N ARG A 398 -4.77 6.06 -24.19
CA ARG A 398 -3.77 7.02 -23.73
C ARG A 398 -3.55 6.97 -22.22
N TYR A 399 -4.63 6.71 -21.47
CA TYR A 399 -4.63 6.71 -20.01
C TYR A 399 -4.96 5.33 -19.43
N TYR A 400 -4.14 4.85 -18.50
CA TYR A 400 -4.33 3.60 -17.79
C TYR A 400 -4.63 3.91 -16.32
N ILE A 401 -5.83 3.57 -15.87
CA ILE A 401 -6.38 4.04 -14.61
C ILE A 401 -6.62 2.85 -13.70
N MET A 402 -6.07 2.93 -12.49
CA MET A 402 -6.31 1.97 -11.42
C MET A 402 -6.63 2.68 -10.10
N GLY A 403 -7.16 1.98 -9.10
CA GLY A 403 -7.61 2.59 -7.84
C GLY A 403 -7.41 1.75 -6.58
N HIS A 404 -6.62 0.68 -6.65
CA HIS A 404 -6.48 -0.28 -5.54
C HIS A 404 -5.46 0.13 -4.47
N ASP A 405 -4.40 0.86 -4.82
CA ASP A 405 -3.43 1.40 -3.85
C ASP A 405 -3.96 2.72 -3.33
N HIS A 406 -3.87 2.95 -2.03
CA HIS A 406 -4.38 4.14 -1.35
C HIS A 406 -3.48 5.37 -1.55
N HIS A 407 -2.44 5.28 -2.40
CA HIS A 407 -1.55 6.37 -2.74
C HIS A 407 -1.83 6.96 -4.13
N PRO A 408 -2.50 8.12 -4.22
CA PRO A 408 -2.79 8.73 -5.52
C PRO A 408 -1.48 9.08 -6.24
N GLY A 409 -1.40 8.74 -7.53
CA GLY A 409 -0.15 8.80 -8.26
C GLY A 409 -0.31 8.93 -9.76
N ARG A 410 0.71 9.50 -10.42
CA ARG A 410 0.81 9.60 -11.88
C ARG A 410 2.20 9.18 -12.33
N LYS A 411 2.29 8.25 -13.29
CA LYS A 411 3.56 7.76 -13.85
C LYS A 411 3.48 7.63 -15.36
N ARG A 412 4.58 7.87 -16.06
CA ARG A 412 4.68 7.65 -17.51
C ARG A 412 4.92 6.16 -17.77
N LEU A 413 4.17 5.56 -18.69
CA LEU A 413 4.33 4.16 -19.08
C LEU A 413 5.31 3.99 -20.25
N GLY A 414 5.29 4.94 -21.19
CA GLY A 414 6.16 4.92 -22.35
C GLY A 414 5.95 6.12 -23.26
N TYR A 415 6.83 6.24 -24.25
CA TYR A 415 6.74 7.18 -25.37
C TYR A 415 6.65 6.37 -26.66
N SER A 416 5.75 6.75 -27.58
CA SER A 416 5.69 6.16 -28.91
C SER A 416 5.94 7.24 -29.95
N PRO A 417 7.16 7.31 -30.54
CA PRO A 417 7.51 8.30 -31.55
C PRO A 417 6.60 8.28 -32.80
N GLY A 418 5.84 7.19 -33.02
CA GLY A 418 4.93 7.03 -34.16
C GLY A 418 3.46 7.32 -33.90
N TYR A 419 3.07 7.64 -32.66
CA TYR A 419 1.71 8.05 -32.29
C TYR A 419 1.75 9.54 -31.88
N ASP A 420 1.89 10.43 -32.87
CA ASP A 420 1.81 11.90 -32.75
C ASP A 420 2.55 12.55 -31.56
N GLY A 421 3.54 11.87 -30.97
CA GLY A 421 4.25 12.32 -29.77
C GLY A 421 3.47 12.26 -28.46
N TYR A 422 2.37 11.50 -28.37
CA TYR A 422 1.59 11.40 -27.13
C TYR A 422 2.24 10.50 -26.07
N ASP A 423 2.12 10.93 -24.80
CA ASP A 423 2.56 10.18 -23.63
C ASP A 423 1.47 9.24 -23.12
N PHE A 424 1.82 7.96 -22.98
CA PHE A 424 1.00 6.98 -22.28
C PHE A 424 1.19 7.15 -20.77
N THR A 425 0.09 7.42 -20.06
CA THR A 425 0.14 7.79 -18.64
C THR A 425 -0.67 6.83 -17.79
N PHE A 426 -0.06 6.34 -16.73
CA PHE A 426 -0.70 5.64 -15.64
C PHE A 426 -1.19 6.63 -14.58
N PHE A 427 -2.41 6.42 -14.09
CA PHE A 427 -2.97 7.09 -12.93
C PHE A 427 -3.43 6.06 -11.90
N ASN A 428 -3.00 6.25 -10.65
CA ASN A 428 -3.65 5.65 -9.49
C ASN A 428 -4.58 6.69 -8.87
N THR A 429 -5.88 6.39 -8.85
CA THR A 429 -6.93 7.23 -8.25
C THR A 429 -7.31 6.81 -6.84
N GLY A 430 -6.71 5.75 -6.31
CA GLY A 430 -6.96 5.33 -4.94
C GLY A 430 -6.36 6.33 -3.95
N SER A 431 -7.21 6.94 -3.15
CA SER A 431 -6.83 7.82 -2.03
C SER A 431 -7.79 7.58 -0.90
N TRP A 432 -7.39 6.69 0.01
CA TRP A 432 -8.08 6.49 1.29
C TRP A 432 -7.20 6.95 2.46
N LEU A 433 -5.89 7.10 2.21
CA LEU A 433 -4.92 7.55 3.20
C LEU A 433 -4.66 9.04 3.02
N THR A 434 -5.06 9.82 4.01
CA THR A 434 -4.42 11.11 4.26
C THR A 434 -2.97 10.82 4.66
N SER A 435 -2.04 10.85 3.70
CA SER A 435 -0.62 10.69 4.01
C SER A 435 -0.12 11.94 4.74
N PHE A 436 -0.26 11.97 6.06
CA PHE A 436 0.28 13.06 6.87
C PHE A 436 1.80 12.89 7.02
N GLU A 437 2.56 13.96 6.79
CA GLU A 437 3.95 14.01 7.25
C GLU A 437 3.97 13.86 8.78
N SER A 438 4.70 12.85 9.25
CA SER A 438 4.77 12.37 10.64
C SER A 438 5.17 13.41 11.69
N ASN A 439 5.59 14.62 11.29
CA ASN A 439 6.01 15.68 12.20
C ASN A 439 4.97 16.79 12.39
N SER A 440 3.83 16.77 11.70
CA SER A 440 2.79 17.79 11.85
C SER A 440 1.67 17.35 12.81
N ILE A 441 2.01 17.26 14.10
CA ILE A 441 1.07 17.13 15.25
C ILE A 441 -0.05 18.21 15.22
N ARG A 442 0.06 19.23 14.36
CA ARG A 442 -0.87 20.35 14.27
C ARG A 442 -2.21 20.05 13.58
N ARG A 443 -2.37 18.94 12.82
CA ARG A 443 -3.67 18.61 12.16
C ARG A 443 -4.57 17.65 12.93
N LEU A 444 -4.04 16.90 13.90
CA LEU A 444 -4.85 16.07 14.82
C LEU A 444 -5.77 16.89 15.76
N ARG A 445 -5.74 18.23 15.69
CA ARG A 445 -6.59 19.12 16.50
C ARG A 445 -7.74 19.78 15.74
N THR A 446 -7.86 19.58 14.43
CA THR A 446 -9.07 19.97 13.68
C THR A 446 -9.96 18.74 13.57
N GLY A 447 -10.91 18.61 14.49
CA GLY A 447 -11.91 17.55 14.44
C GLY A 447 -12.72 17.59 13.14
N GLY A 448 -12.34 16.75 12.18
CA GLY A 448 -13.16 16.35 11.03
C GLY A 448 -13.30 17.34 9.87
N VAL A 449 -12.22 17.77 9.20
CA VAL A 449 -12.37 18.71 8.06
C VAL A 449 -11.54 18.46 6.79
N ASP A 450 -10.51 17.60 6.74
CA ASP A 450 -9.75 17.39 5.49
C ASP A 450 -9.83 15.94 5.01
N ASN A 451 -10.95 15.57 4.38
CA ASN A 451 -11.03 14.37 3.54
C ASN A 451 -10.63 14.76 2.11
N GLU A 452 -9.34 14.65 1.77
CA GLU A 452 -8.90 14.89 0.39
C GLU A 452 -9.36 13.72 -0.51
N PHE A 453 -10.58 13.82 -1.05
CA PHE A 453 -11.07 12.91 -2.08
C PHE A 453 -10.33 13.19 -3.38
N THR A 454 -9.62 12.20 -3.91
CA THR A 454 -8.99 12.31 -5.23
C THR A 454 -9.89 11.75 -6.32
N PHE A 455 -9.86 12.37 -7.48
CA PHE A 455 -10.55 11.89 -8.67
C PHE A 455 -9.76 12.25 -9.92
N LEU A 456 -9.95 11.49 -10.99
CA LEU A 456 -9.33 11.81 -12.27
C LEU A 456 -10.33 12.57 -13.15
N LYS A 457 -9.94 13.76 -13.60
CA LYS A 457 -10.70 14.52 -14.59
C LYS A 457 -10.10 14.26 -15.98
N ILE A 458 -10.94 13.85 -16.93
CA ILE A 458 -10.55 13.66 -18.34
C ILE A 458 -11.51 14.47 -19.21
N TRP A 459 -10.98 15.29 -20.13
CA TRP A 459 -11.79 16.13 -21.01
C TRP A 459 -11.15 16.26 -22.38
N GLY A 460 -11.98 16.40 -23.42
CA GLY A 460 -11.50 16.68 -24.77
C GLY A 460 -11.04 18.15 -24.88
N GLN A 461 -9.96 18.39 -25.59
CA GLN A 461 -9.51 19.72 -26.00
C GLN A 461 -10.23 20.12 -27.29
N SER A 462 -11.56 20.24 -27.26
CA SER A 462 -12.34 20.60 -28.46
C SER A 462 -12.34 22.10 -28.77
N GLU A 463 -11.44 22.89 -28.20
CA GLU A 463 -11.41 24.36 -28.35
C GLU A 463 -10.04 24.93 -28.73
N ILE A 464 -9.02 24.10 -28.93
CA ILE A 464 -7.82 24.58 -29.59
C ILE A 464 -8.07 24.46 -31.08
N ASP A 465 -8.35 25.59 -31.73
CA ASP A 465 -8.35 25.77 -33.19
C ASP A 465 -6.94 25.51 -33.75
N ASP A 466 -6.39 24.31 -33.56
CA ASP A 466 -5.19 23.86 -34.22
C ASP A 466 -5.59 23.05 -35.47
N PRO A 467 -5.55 23.67 -36.66
CA PRO A 467 -5.95 23.03 -37.91
C PRO A 467 -5.02 21.87 -38.33
N PHE A 468 -3.95 21.58 -37.57
CA PHE A 468 -3.02 20.51 -37.88
C PHE A 468 -3.29 19.20 -37.13
N VAL A 469 -4.23 19.15 -36.18
CA VAL A 469 -4.58 17.92 -35.44
C VAL A 469 -5.82 17.28 -36.06
N ASP A 470 -5.63 16.67 -37.24
CA ASP A 470 -6.72 16.03 -37.97
C ASP A 470 -7.06 14.66 -37.33
N GLY A 471 -8.13 14.62 -36.55
CA GLY A 471 -8.78 13.37 -36.09
C GLY A 471 -8.20 12.65 -34.87
N ALA A 472 -7.05 13.06 -34.34
CA ALA A 472 -6.55 12.52 -33.07
C ALA A 472 -7.37 13.10 -31.91
N LEU A 473 -8.03 12.21 -31.16
CA LEU A 473 -8.81 12.56 -29.98
C LEU A 473 -7.90 13.18 -28.90
N ASP A 474 -7.75 14.50 -28.89
CA ASP A 474 -6.93 15.17 -27.90
C ASP A 474 -7.69 15.27 -26.57
N TYR A 475 -7.50 14.26 -25.71
CA TYR A 475 -7.98 14.29 -24.35
C TYR A 475 -6.86 14.70 -23.40
N ALA A 476 -7.11 15.68 -22.54
CA ALA A 476 -6.29 15.94 -21.36
C ALA A 476 -6.80 15.13 -20.17
N ALA A 477 -5.89 14.74 -19.28
CA ALA A 477 -6.23 14.13 -18.01
C ALA A 477 -5.41 14.72 -16.87
N GLU A 478 -6.06 15.00 -15.75
CA GLU A 478 -5.44 15.54 -14.55
C GLU A 478 -6.01 14.86 -13.31
N LEU A 479 -5.11 14.44 -12.42
CA LEU A 479 -5.47 13.92 -11.11
C LEU A 479 -5.80 15.12 -10.23
N MET A 480 -7.02 15.14 -9.71
CA MET A 480 -7.59 16.22 -8.92
C MET A 480 -7.82 15.78 -7.49
N ARG A 481 -7.95 16.75 -6.60
CA ARG A 481 -8.51 16.61 -5.26
C ARG A 481 -9.61 17.61 -5.03
N TRP A 482 -10.56 17.26 -4.17
CA TRP A 482 -11.51 18.21 -3.65
C TRP A 482 -10.90 18.99 -2.48
N ASN A 483 -10.92 20.33 -2.57
CA ASN A 483 -10.48 21.22 -1.50
C ASN A 483 -11.71 21.81 -0.80
N ASP A 484 -12.07 21.24 0.34
CA ASP A 484 -13.23 21.67 1.12
C ASP A 484 -13.14 23.14 1.55
N ALA A 485 -11.96 23.59 1.98
CA ALA A 485 -11.76 24.98 2.41
C ALA A 485 -11.97 26.01 1.28
N ALA A 486 -11.63 25.64 0.04
CA ALA A 486 -11.81 26.47 -1.14
C ALA A 486 -13.11 26.18 -1.89
N ASN A 487 -13.87 25.15 -1.48
CA ASN A 487 -15.06 24.64 -2.15
C ASN A 487 -14.88 24.47 -3.67
N ARG A 488 -13.75 23.87 -4.07
CA ARG A 488 -13.41 23.63 -5.49
C ARG A 488 -12.49 22.43 -5.65
N ALA A 489 -12.39 21.96 -6.89
CA ALA A 489 -11.37 21.01 -7.28
C ALA A 489 -10.02 21.71 -7.49
N ASP A 490 -8.96 21.19 -6.91
CA ASP A 490 -7.57 21.60 -7.15
C ASP A 490 -6.78 20.41 -7.73
N PRO A 491 -5.68 20.65 -8.47
CA PRO A 491 -4.77 19.58 -8.87
C PRO A 491 -4.23 18.80 -7.67
N GLN A 492 -4.15 17.47 -7.79
CA GLN A 492 -3.58 16.61 -6.77
C GLN A 492 -2.06 16.77 -6.74
N ILE A 493 -1.53 17.16 -5.58
CA ILE A 493 -0.08 17.21 -5.36
C ILE A 493 0.41 15.78 -5.13
N THR A 494 1.16 15.25 -6.10
CA THR A 494 1.81 13.95 -5.97
C THR A 494 3.20 14.15 -5.38
N ILE A 495 3.36 13.81 -4.10
CA ILE A 495 4.66 13.88 -3.42
C ILE A 495 5.51 12.69 -3.94
N GLY A 496 6.35 12.93 -4.94
CA GLY A 496 7.42 11.99 -5.32
C GLY A 496 7.26 11.21 -6.63
N THR A 497 7.04 11.88 -7.76
CA THR A 497 7.50 11.38 -9.08
C THR A 497 8.41 12.35 -9.83
N ARG A 498 8.89 13.42 -9.19
CA ARG A 498 10.23 13.90 -9.56
C ARG A 498 11.13 12.70 -9.29
N GLN A 499 11.72 12.15 -10.35
CA GLN A 499 13.03 11.53 -10.25
C GLN A 499 13.95 12.57 -9.59
N GLU A 500 13.88 12.71 -8.28
CA GLU A 500 15.09 13.05 -7.54
C GLU A 500 15.98 11.86 -7.83
N GLU A 501 16.84 12.03 -8.84
CA GLU A 501 18.04 11.23 -9.02
C GLU A 501 18.52 10.89 -7.62
N ALA A 502 18.38 9.62 -7.22
CA ALA A 502 18.88 9.17 -5.95
C ALA A 502 20.38 9.47 -6.00
N GLN A 503 20.78 10.65 -5.48
CA GLN A 503 22.16 11.04 -5.37
C GLN A 503 22.76 9.92 -4.54
N PRO A 504 23.65 9.08 -5.12
CA PRO A 504 24.16 7.92 -4.41
C PRO A 504 24.73 8.46 -3.11
N VAL A 505 24.17 7.99 -1.99
CA VAL A 505 24.37 8.55 -0.65
C VAL A 505 25.86 8.76 -0.44
N ARG A 506 26.34 10.01 -0.65
CA ARG A 506 27.77 10.38 -0.61
C ARG A 506 28.38 10.03 0.76
N GLY A 507 27.55 9.93 1.79
CA GLY A 507 27.94 9.51 3.13
C GLY A 507 28.38 8.06 3.26
N PHE A 508 27.90 7.12 2.42
CA PHE A 508 28.24 5.70 2.59
C PHE A 508 29.72 5.41 2.27
N TRP A 509 30.20 5.91 1.13
CA TRP A 509 31.60 5.74 0.73
C TRP A 509 32.56 6.52 1.64
N SER A 510 32.16 7.71 2.07
CA SER A 510 32.93 8.51 3.03
C SER A 510 33.07 7.79 4.38
N ALA A 511 31.98 7.23 4.91
CA ALA A 511 31.99 6.48 6.17
C ALA A 511 32.75 5.15 6.05
N LEU A 512 32.66 4.46 4.90
CA LEU A 512 33.40 3.23 4.63
C LEU A 512 34.91 3.49 4.55
N VAL A 513 35.33 4.56 3.86
CA VAL A 513 36.75 4.95 3.75
C VAL A 513 37.33 5.34 5.11
N VAL A 514 36.57 6.09 5.94
CA VAL A 514 36.99 6.42 7.30
C VAL A 514 37.07 5.16 8.18
N ALA A 515 36.09 4.26 8.11
CA ALA A 515 36.10 3.03 8.89
C ALA A 515 37.26 2.10 8.51
N VAL A 516 37.55 1.94 7.21
CA VAL A 516 38.68 1.13 6.72
C VAL A 516 40.02 1.75 7.10
N SER A 517 40.14 3.08 7.04
CA SER A 517 41.36 3.79 7.44
C SER A 517 41.64 3.67 8.95
N LEU A 518 40.59 3.74 9.78
CA LEU A 518 40.70 3.52 11.23
C LEU A 518 41.04 2.06 11.55
N LEU A 519 40.49 1.09 10.81
CA LEU A 519 40.80 -0.33 10.99
C LEU A 519 42.25 -0.66 10.60
N PHE A 520 42.75 -0.07 9.51
CA PHE A 520 44.14 -0.23 9.07
C PHE A 520 45.14 0.45 10.00
N GLY A 521 44.78 1.62 10.55
CA GLY A 521 45.59 2.32 11.56
C GLY A 521 45.65 1.57 12.91
N PHE A 522 44.66 0.74 13.21
CA PHE A 522 44.64 -0.07 14.43
C PHE A 522 45.47 -1.36 14.31
N LEU A 523 45.68 -1.87 13.09
CA LEU A 523 46.42 -3.11 12.83
C LEU A 523 47.93 -2.91 12.63
N LEU A 524 48.40 -1.67 12.51
CA LEU A 524 49.81 -1.35 12.28
C LEU A 524 50.28 -0.40 13.39
N GLU A 525 51.12 -0.90 14.31
CA GLU A 525 51.50 -0.29 15.60
C GLU A 525 52.28 1.05 15.55
N ASN A 526 52.15 1.86 14.50
CA ASN A 526 52.75 3.20 14.43
C ASN A 526 51.70 4.28 14.08
N PHE A 527 51.06 4.77 15.15
CA PHE A 527 49.78 5.47 15.14
C PHE A 527 49.73 6.84 14.45
N TRP A 528 50.85 7.56 14.28
CA TRP A 528 50.80 8.97 13.88
C TRP A 528 51.23 9.27 12.44
N LEU A 529 52.25 8.59 11.91
CA LEU A 529 52.76 8.88 10.56
C LEU A 529 51.86 8.30 9.45
N TRP A 530 51.28 7.13 9.69
CA TRP A 530 50.45 6.41 8.71
C TRP A 530 49.00 6.90 8.66
N SER A 531 48.48 7.40 9.78
CA SER A 531 47.13 8.01 9.83
C SER A 531 47.07 9.29 8.98
N PHE A 532 48.15 10.09 8.96
CA PHE A 532 48.25 11.26 8.09
C PHE A 532 48.40 10.89 6.60
N LEU A 533 49.21 9.87 6.30
CA LEU A 533 49.40 9.37 4.92
C LEU A 533 48.12 8.72 4.37
N GLY A 534 47.40 7.95 5.18
CA GLY A 534 46.12 7.34 4.78
C GLY A 534 45.03 8.38 4.53
N LEU A 535 44.97 9.43 5.36
CA LEU A 535 44.03 10.53 5.16
C LEU A 535 44.37 11.37 3.92
N ALA A 536 45.66 11.66 3.69
CA ALA A 536 46.11 12.36 2.49
C ALA A 536 45.87 11.55 1.21
N LEU A 537 46.12 10.24 1.23
CA LEU A 537 45.86 9.35 0.11
C LEU A 537 44.36 9.21 -0.18
N GLY A 538 43.54 9.09 0.86
CA GLY A 538 42.08 9.03 0.74
C GLY A 538 41.49 10.31 0.14
N VAL A 539 41.96 11.49 0.57
CA VAL A 539 41.56 12.78 -0.01
C VAL A 539 42.02 12.89 -1.46
N THR A 540 43.25 12.48 -1.77
CA THR A 540 43.80 12.54 -3.13
C THR A 540 43.03 11.64 -4.10
N LEU A 541 42.70 10.41 -3.69
CA LEU A 541 41.91 9.47 -4.50
C LEU A 541 40.46 9.94 -4.69
N ALA A 542 39.86 10.59 -3.68
CA ALA A 542 38.54 11.19 -3.79
C ALA A 542 38.53 12.37 -4.79
N VAL A 543 39.58 13.21 -4.79
CA VAL A 543 39.75 14.32 -5.74
C VAL A 543 39.98 13.79 -7.17
N ILE A 544 40.84 12.77 -7.34
CA ILE A 544 41.08 12.12 -8.65
C ILE A 544 39.78 11.49 -9.18
N GLY A 545 39.01 10.82 -8.32
CA GLY A 545 37.71 10.25 -8.68
C GLY A 545 36.67 11.31 -9.08
N GLN A 546 36.69 12.49 -8.44
CA GLN A 546 35.86 13.63 -8.85
C GLN A 546 36.29 14.19 -10.21
N LEU A 547 37.59 14.43 -10.40
CA LEU A 547 38.12 14.96 -11.66
C LEU A 547 37.88 14.01 -12.83
N HIS A 548 37.98 12.70 -12.61
CA HIS A 548 37.68 11.71 -13.64
C HIS A 548 36.19 11.72 -14.04
N ARG A 549 35.26 11.89 -13.09
CA ARG A 549 33.82 12.03 -13.38
C ARG A 549 33.46 13.33 -14.07
N ILE A 550 34.09 14.45 -13.70
CA ILE A 550 33.87 15.74 -14.38
C ILE A 550 34.33 15.64 -15.83
N ARG A 551 35.45 14.97 -16.08
CA ARG A 551 35.97 14.72 -17.43
C ARG A 551 35.07 13.78 -18.25
N HIS A 552 34.47 12.77 -17.61
CA HIS A 552 33.58 11.82 -18.29
C HIS A 552 32.19 12.40 -18.61
N LYS A 553 31.73 13.43 -17.88
CA LYS A 553 30.47 14.13 -18.15
C LYS A 553 30.56 15.16 -19.26
N GLN A 554 31.77 15.57 -19.68
CA GLN A 554 31.95 16.60 -20.72
C GLN A 554 32.14 16.04 -22.14
N THR A 555 32.20 14.72 -22.33
CA THR A 555 32.57 14.13 -23.64
C THR A 555 31.70 12.96 -24.12
N MET A 556 30.39 12.93 -23.85
CA MET A 556 29.52 11.98 -24.56
C MET A 556 28.35 12.69 -25.29
N PRO A 557 28.23 12.49 -26.61
CA PRO A 557 26.99 12.76 -27.33
C PRO A 557 25.88 11.84 -26.81
N VAL A 558 24.64 12.32 -26.91
CA VAL A 558 23.41 11.58 -26.60
C VAL A 558 23.41 10.27 -27.40
N ALA A 559 23.59 9.15 -26.72
CA ALA A 559 23.37 7.82 -27.27
C ALA A 559 21.93 7.41 -26.96
N GLU A 560 21.04 7.68 -27.92
CA GLU A 560 19.83 6.89 -28.15
C GLU A 560 20.28 5.46 -28.55
N ASP A 561 19.46 4.44 -28.29
CA ASP A 561 19.69 3.02 -28.64
C ASP A 561 20.37 2.08 -27.62
N PHE A 562 20.00 2.15 -26.34
CA PHE A 562 20.26 1.03 -25.41
C PHE A 562 19.06 0.73 -24.49
N TRP A 563 17.94 0.33 -25.09
CA TRP A 563 16.95 -0.51 -24.43
C TRP A 563 16.84 -1.81 -25.23
N GLN A 564 17.66 -2.80 -24.85
CA GLN A 564 17.47 -4.15 -25.35
C GLN A 564 16.10 -4.66 -24.89
N GLU A 565 15.33 -5.13 -25.85
CA GLU A 565 14.10 -5.90 -25.66
C GLU A 565 14.43 -7.12 -24.78
N GLU A 566 14.24 -7.00 -23.46
CA GLU A 566 13.97 -8.19 -22.66
C GLU A 566 12.64 -8.74 -23.16
N SER A 567 12.72 -9.77 -24.00
CA SER A 567 11.58 -10.55 -24.46
C SER A 567 10.85 -11.06 -23.21
N PHE A 568 9.75 -10.42 -22.86
CA PHE A 568 8.76 -11.02 -21.98
C PHE A 568 8.45 -12.40 -22.57
N ALA A 569 8.70 -13.44 -21.79
CA ALA A 569 8.35 -14.80 -22.19
C ALA A 569 6.88 -14.80 -22.63
N PRO A 570 6.52 -15.49 -23.75
CA PRO A 570 5.13 -15.54 -24.20
C PRO A 570 4.27 -15.96 -23.01
N GLY A 571 3.33 -15.09 -22.64
CA GLY A 571 2.48 -15.27 -21.47
C GLY A 571 1.78 -16.63 -21.51
N ARG A 572 1.40 -17.17 -20.35
CA ARG A 572 0.55 -18.37 -20.28
C ARG A 572 -0.64 -18.18 -21.22
N THR A 573 -0.76 -19.03 -22.22
CA THR A 573 -1.94 -19.07 -23.11
C THR A 573 -3.11 -19.78 -22.45
N ASP A 574 -2.83 -20.64 -21.46
CA ASP A 574 -3.79 -21.59 -20.90
C ASP A 574 -4.33 -21.09 -19.54
N CYS A 575 -5.16 -20.04 -19.55
CA CYS A 575 -5.86 -19.54 -18.36
C CYS A 575 -7.39 -19.68 -18.43
N PHE A 576 -7.91 -20.56 -19.30
CA PHE A 576 -9.35 -20.77 -19.52
C PHE A 576 -9.71 -22.23 -19.30
N SER A 577 -10.98 -22.50 -19.03
CA SER A 577 -11.49 -23.85 -19.21
C SER A 577 -11.92 -24.06 -20.65
N ASP A 578 -11.43 -25.15 -21.26
CA ASP A 578 -11.85 -25.62 -22.58
C ASP A 578 -13.26 -26.25 -22.58
N SER A 579 -13.96 -26.19 -21.44
CA SER A 579 -15.31 -26.73 -21.29
C SER A 579 -16.31 -25.88 -22.07
N ASN A 580 -16.49 -26.21 -23.36
CA ASN A 580 -17.69 -25.91 -24.13
C ASN A 580 -18.88 -26.74 -23.65
#